data_AF-A0A430QD06-F1
#
_entry.id   AF-A0A430QD06-F1
#
_cell.length_a   1.000
_cell.length_b   1.000
_cell.length_c   1.000
_cell.angle_alpha   90.00
_cell.angle_beta   90.00
_cell.angle_gamma   90.00
#
_symmetry.space_group_name_H-M   'P 1'
#
loop_
_entity.id
_entity.type
_entity.pdbx_description
1 polymer ?
#
loop_
_entity_poly.entity_id
_entity_poly.type
_entity_poly.pdbx_seq_one_letter_code
_entity_poly.pdbx_strand_id
1 'polypeptide(L)' 'MKLLKTMFVWLVKENIEVEYSGIEYVIADSVVQDIKWFSEEPRRCVARLAFQYVKDNDRRSVIAVHKAIIMRISDGLLL' A
#
# COMPACT_ATOMS: atom_id res chain seq x y z
N MET A 1 7.22 35.36 -5.43
CA MET A 1 5.99 35.03 -4.67
C MET A 1 5.50 33.66 -5.14
N LYS A 2 5.81 32.57 -4.41
CA LYS A 2 5.36 31.22 -4.78
C LYS A 2 3.90 31.08 -4.33
N LEU A 3 2.97 31.01 -5.29
CA LEU A 3 1.58 30.62 -5.03
C LEU A 3 1.58 29.19 -4.48
N LEU A 4 1.23 29.03 -3.21
CA LEU A 4 0.90 27.72 -2.66
C LEU A 4 -0.36 27.23 -3.36
N LYS A 5 -0.22 26.19 -4.19
CA LYS A 5 -1.34 25.54 -4.87
C LYS A 5 -1.97 24.58 -3.87
N THR A 6 -3.20 24.85 -3.44
CA THR A 6 -3.95 23.94 -2.56
C THR A 6 -4.28 22.66 -3.31
N MET A 7 -3.91 21.51 -2.74
CA MET A 7 -4.11 20.19 -3.34
C MET A 7 -4.78 19.27 -2.32
N PHE A 8 -5.88 18.63 -2.71
CA PHE A 8 -6.61 17.66 -1.88
C PHE A 8 -6.32 16.24 -2.36
N VAL A 9 -5.73 15.42 -1.49
CA VAL A 9 -5.38 14.01 -1.77
C VAL A 9 -6.18 13.11 -0.84
N TRP A 10 -6.69 12.00 -1.38
CA TRP A 10 -7.33 10.94 -0.60
C TRP A 10 -6.40 9.73 -0.58
N LEU A 11 -6.16 9.20 0.61
CA LEU A 11 -5.34 8.01 0.81
C LEU A 11 -6.28 6.83 1.10
N VAL A 12 -6.23 5.82 0.25
CA VAL A 12 -6.86 4.52 0.51
C VAL A 12 -5.75 3.55 0.84
N LYS A 13 -5.82 2.90 2.00
CA LYS A 13 -4.75 2.03 2.51
C LYS A 13 -5.32 0.71 3.05
N GLU A 14 -4.61 -0.37 2.75
CA GLU A 14 -4.80 -1.69 3.36
C GLU A 14 -4.29 -1.67 4.81
N ASN A 15 -5.05 -2.24 5.76
CA ASN A 15 -4.81 -2.05 7.19
C ASN A 15 -4.79 -3.35 8.01
N ILE A 16 -4.67 -4.50 7.35
CA ILE A 16 -4.76 -5.82 7.98
C ILE A 16 -3.44 -6.60 7.80
N GLU A 17 -2.76 -6.48 6.66
CA GLU A 17 -1.58 -7.29 6.32
C GLU A 17 -0.28 -6.45 6.24
N VAL A 18 0.75 -7.04 5.59
CA VAL A 18 2.04 -6.42 5.31
C VAL A 18 2.84 -6.12 6.57
N GLU A 19 3.11 -4.85 6.90
CA GLU A 19 3.84 -4.46 8.12
C GLU A 19 3.03 -4.67 9.40
N TYR A 20 1.70 -4.85 9.28
CA TYR A 20 0.82 -5.04 10.43
C TYR A 20 0.65 -6.51 10.83
N SER A 21 1.34 -7.44 10.16
CA SER A 21 1.29 -8.88 10.48
C SER A 21 1.83 -9.18 11.88
N GLY A 22 2.78 -8.38 12.38
CA GLY A 22 3.39 -8.57 13.70
C GLY A 22 4.18 -9.88 13.82
N ILE A 23 4.62 -10.46 12.70
CA ILE A 23 5.34 -11.73 12.67
C ILE A 23 6.84 -11.45 12.71
N GLU A 24 7.43 -11.58 13.89
CA GLU A 24 8.83 -11.28 14.14
C GLU A 24 9.55 -12.47 14.80
N TYR A 25 10.79 -12.72 14.39
CA TYR A 25 11.63 -13.79 14.94
C TYR A 25 13.02 -13.26 15.29
N VAL A 26 13.52 -13.63 16.46
CA VAL A 26 14.95 -13.49 16.80
C VAL A 26 15.67 -14.73 16.27
N ILE A 27 16.49 -14.57 15.23
CA ILE A 27 17.15 -15.69 14.54
C ILE A 27 18.57 -15.97 15.05
N ALA A 28 19.21 -14.96 15.64
CA ALA A 28 20.51 -15.06 16.31
C ALA A 28 20.68 -13.88 17.28
N ASP A 29 21.76 -13.87 18.06
CA ASP A 29 22.07 -12.75 18.94
C ASP A 29 22.14 -11.44 18.15
N SER A 30 21.34 -10.47 18.55
CA SER A 30 21.17 -9.18 17.86
C SER A 30 20.70 -9.24 16.39
N VAL A 31 20.10 -10.35 15.95
CA VAL A 31 19.52 -10.48 14.59
C VAL A 31 18.03 -10.81 14.67
N VAL A 32 17.21 -9.91 14.10
CA VAL A 32 15.75 -10.03 14.05
C VAL A 32 15.29 -10.07 12.60
N GLN A 33 14.31 -10.91 12.32
CA GLN A 33 13.60 -10.98 11.05
C GLN A 33 12.14 -10.55 11.26
N ASP A 34 11.69 -9.61 10.43
CA ASP A 34 10.29 -9.24 10.27
C ASP A 34 9.74 -9.89 9.00
N ILE A 35 8.59 -10.56 9.11
CA ILE A 35 7.92 -11.22 7.99
C ILE A 35 6.67 -10.43 7.59
N LYS A 36 6.78 -9.81 6.42
CA LYS A 36 5.64 -9.18 5.74
C LYS A 36 4.82 -10.23 5.02
N TRP A 37 3.58 -10.40 5.46
CA TRP A 37 2.63 -11.31 4.82
C TRP A 37 1.86 -10.60 3.71
N PHE A 38 1.72 -11.25 2.56
CA PHE A 38 1.03 -10.69 1.40
C PHE A 38 0.01 -11.67 0.80
N SER A 39 -1.29 -11.36 0.87
CA SER A 39 -2.35 -12.07 0.13
C SER A 39 -3.08 -11.21 -0.92
N GLU A 40 -3.56 -11.83 -2.00
CA GLU A 40 -4.08 -11.12 -3.17
C GLU A 40 -5.44 -10.44 -2.94
N GLU A 41 -6.34 -11.09 -2.20
CA GLU A 41 -7.72 -10.64 -2.01
C GLU A 41 -7.85 -9.25 -1.34
N PRO A 42 -7.16 -8.96 -0.22
CA PRO A 42 -7.21 -7.64 0.41
C PRO A 42 -6.72 -6.53 -0.53
N ARG A 43 -5.69 -6.78 -1.34
CA ARG A 43 -5.18 -5.79 -2.32
C ARG A 43 -6.18 -5.54 -3.43
N ARG A 44 -6.80 -6.59 -3.97
CA ARG A 44 -7.88 -6.44 -4.96
C ARG A 44 -9.05 -5.65 -4.36
N CYS A 45 -9.39 -5.88 -3.09
CA CYS A 45 -10.43 -5.13 -2.40
C CYS A 45 -10.09 -3.63 -2.31
N VAL A 46 -8.89 -3.29 -1.86
CA VAL A 46 -8.43 -1.90 -1.75
C VAL A 46 -8.35 -1.21 -3.12
N ALA A 47 -7.87 -1.91 -4.15
CA ALA A 47 -7.86 -1.38 -5.52
C ALA A 47 -9.28 -1.08 -6.01
N ARG A 48 -10.23 -2.03 -5.84
CA ARG A 48 -11.65 -1.82 -6.19
C ARG A 48 -12.24 -0.63 -5.44
N LEU A 49 -11.97 -0.52 -4.15
CA LEU A 49 -12.44 0.60 -3.31
C LEU A 49 -11.90 1.94 -3.84
N ALA A 50 -10.61 2.02 -4.18
CA ALA A 50 -10.01 3.22 -4.72
C ALA A 50 -10.62 3.64 -6.07
N PHE A 51 -10.82 2.69 -6.99
CA PHE A 51 -11.46 2.97 -8.27
C PHE A 51 -12.93 3.37 -8.12
N GLN A 52 -13.67 2.72 -7.22
CA GLN A 52 -15.06 3.05 -6.93
C GLN A 52 -15.17 4.45 -6.34
N TYR A 53 -14.33 4.77 -5.35
CA TYR A 53 -14.27 6.10 -4.75
C TYR A 53 -14.02 7.19 -5.79
N VAL A 54 -13.11 6.96 -6.74
CA VAL A 54 -12.82 7.92 -7.80
C VAL A 54 -14.02 8.14 -8.73
N LYS A 55 -14.75 7.07 -9.07
CA LYS A 55 -15.98 7.15 -9.87
C LYS A 55 -17.09 7.92 -9.15
N ASP A 56 -17.28 7.67 -7.86
CA ASP A 56 -18.39 8.24 -7.09
C ASP A 56 -18.15 9.71 -6.67
N ASN A 57 -16.90 10.19 -6.75
CA ASN A 57 -16.50 11.52 -6.30
C ASN A 57 -15.92 12.40 -7.42
N ASP A 58 -16.23 12.09 -8.69
CA ASP A 58 -15.80 12.84 -9.88
C ASP A 58 -14.28 13.14 -9.93
N ARG A 59 -13.47 12.18 -9.47
CA ARG A 59 -12.01 12.28 -9.51
C ARG A 59 -11.48 11.66 -10.81
N ARG A 60 -10.28 12.07 -11.21
CA ARG A 60 -9.73 11.71 -12.54
C ARG A 60 -8.61 10.67 -12.51
N SER A 61 -8.01 10.43 -11.36
CA SER A 61 -6.79 9.62 -11.28
C SER A 61 -6.72 8.82 -9.99
N VAL A 62 -6.28 7.57 -10.12
CA VAL A 62 -5.80 6.72 -9.04
C VAL A 62 -4.29 6.59 -9.20
N ILE A 63 -3.54 6.71 -8.11
CA ILE A 63 -2.09 6.52 -8.11
C ILE A 63 -1.79 5.38 -7.14
N ALA A 64 -1.19 4.30 -7.64
CA ALA A 64 -0.65 3.23 -6.80
C ALA A 64 0.75 3.63 -6.31
N VAL A 65 0.96 3.59 -5.00
CA VAL A 65 2.28 3.83 -4.39
C VAL A 65 2.89 2.48 -4.05
N HIS A 66 4.09 2.21 -4.55
CA HIS A 66 4.76 0.92 -4.41
C HIS A 66 6.30 1.07 -4.40
N LYS A 67 6.99 0.02 -3.98
CA LYS A 67 8.45 -0.19 -3.99
C LYS A 67 8.84 -1.45 -4.77
N ALA A 68 8.06 -1.82 -5.79
CA ALA A 68 8.28 -3.00 -6.64
C ALA A 68 9.70 -3.13 -7.26
N ILE A 69 10.49 -2.06 -7.35
CA ILE A 69 11.91 -2.13 -7.74
C ILE A 69 12.70 -3.03 -6.78
N ILE A 70 12.47 -2.88 -5.47
CA ILE A 70 13.12 -3.64 -4.40
C ILE A 70 12.26 -4.86 -4.04
N MET A 71 10.96 -4.65 -3.87
CA MET A 71 9.97 -5.65 -3.46
C MET A 71 9.26 -6.28 -4.67
N ARG A 72 10.03 -6.98 -5.50
CA ARG A 72 9.59 -7.41 -6.85
C ARG A 72 8.33 -8.28 -6.87
N ILE A 73 8.21 -9.20 -5.91
CA ILE A 73 7.10 -10.16 -5.88
C ILE A 73 5.91 -9.55 -5.15
N SER A 74 6.11 -9.06 -3.93
CA SER A 74 5.04 -8.59 -3.07
C SER A 74 4.34 -7.34 -3.60
N ASP A 75 5.11 -6.30 -3.94
CA ASP A 75 4.56 -5.07 -4.52
C ASP A 75 4.26 -5.25 -6.01
N GLY A 76 4.90 -6.22 -6.66
CA GLY A 76 4.52 -6.65 -8.01
C GLY A 76 3.11 -7.24 -8.04
N LEU A 77 2.67 -7.90 -6.97
CA LEU A 77 1.31 -8.45 -6.87
C LEU A 77 0.21 -7.36 -6.77
N LEU A 78 0.60 -6.10 -6.51
CA LEU A 78 -0.34 -4.97 -6.42
C LEU A 78 -0.57 -4.28 -7.78
N LEU A 79 0.34 -4.44 -8.74
CA LEU A 79 0.37 -3.72 -10.03
C LEU A 79 -0.22 -4.54 -11.18
#